data_AF-A0AA39R441-F1
#
_entry.id   AF-A0AA39R441-F1
#
_cell.length_a   1.000
_cell.length_b   1.000
_cell.length_c   1.000
_cell.angle_alpha   90.00
_cell.angle_beta   90.00
_cell.angle_gamma   90.00
#
_symmetry.space_group_name_H-M   'P 1'
#
loop_
_entity.id
_entity.type
_entity.pdbx_description
1 polymer ?
#
loop_
_entity_poly.entity_id
_entity_poly.type
_entity_poly.pdbx_seq_one_letter_code
_entity_poly.pdbx_strand_id
1 'polypeptide(L)'
;MEAVIDGLRATEISENVAIPSAGDAETAFAGLATHESGDTVPFYEIEGQVLALWDQLNELKLEQALLQAPLTSSSGEQSNTGEGTELELKAAERECLDARAAYMLRQSVVEDVLIADPILKAVHSGANATPTERALHPLIDRRDALSIAHTNMASSLQSLLQRTSAAEVELLRTMQQNRALTTTLLGLSSKMQAQRGQAMADPRLKMQIEQVRADTNIAKKRWRIMKSVVAAVIAGSGVDWAHSDTLRDLVLDSEDDAD
;
A
#
# COMPACT_ATOMS: atom_id res chain seq x y z
N MET A 1 1.41 0.40 -38.01
CA MET A 1 1.45 1.17 -36.74
C MET A 1 0.08 1.25 -36.08
N GLU A 2 -1.04 1.01 -36.77
CA GLU A 2 -2.37 0.90 -36.14
C GLU A 2 -2.56 -0.36 -35.28
N ALA A 3 -1.94 -1.50 -35.63
CA ALA A 3 -2.08 -2.75 -34.89
C ALA A 3 -1.46 -2.76 -33.47
N VAL A 4 -0.65 -1.75 -33.11
CA VAL A 4 -0.07 -1.63 -31.76
C VAL A 4 -0.95 -0.76 -30.85
N ILE A 5 -1.78 0.10 -31.43
CA ILE A 5 -2.68 0.99 -30.69
C ILE A 5 -3.94 0.23 -30.26
N ASP A 6 -4.41 -0.73 -31.06
CA ASP A 6 -5.53 -1.62 -30.68
C ASP A 6 -5.18 -2.62 -29.58
N GLY A 7 -3.89 -2.96 -29.42
CA GLY A 7 -3.41 -3.82 -28.32
C GLY A 7 -3.45 -3.16 -26.94
N LEU A 8 -3.53 -1.82 -26.88
CA LEU A 8 -3.59 -1.05 -25.62
C LEU A 8 -5.02 -0.71 -25.19
N ARG A 9 -6.02 -0.90 -26.07
CA ARG A 9 -7.45 -0.74 -25.73
C ARG A 9 -8.12 -2.02 -25.21
N ALA A 10 -7.46 -3.16 -25.30
CA ALA A 10 -8.02 -4.45 -24.89
C ALA A 10 -7.81 -4.80 -23.39
N THR A 11 -7.19 -3.92 -22.59
CA THR A 11 -7.03 -4.13 -21.14
C THR A 11 -8.01 -3.33 -20.28
N GLU A 12 -8.96 -2.63 -20.90
CA GLU A 12 -10.11 -2.06 -20.21
C GLU A 12 -11.32 -2.95 -20.49
N ILE A 13 -11.61 -3.92 -19.62
CA ILE A 13 -12.95 -4.38 -19.26
C ILE A 13 -12.80 -5.41 -18.12
N SER A 14 -13.53 -5.13 -17.04
CA SER A 14 -14.03 -6.08 -16.04
C SER A 14 -12.97 -6.74 -15.16
N GLU A 15 -12.76 -6.25 -13.94
CA GLU A 15 -13.71 -6.52 -12.87
C GLU A 15 -13.78 -5.34 -11.91
N ASN A 16 -14.82 -4.51 -12.07
CA ASN A 16 -15.27 -3.64 -11.00
C ASN A 16 -16.01 -4.53 -9.99
N VAL A 17 -15.27 -5.38 -9.27
CA VAL A 17 -15.75 -5.95 -8.01
C VAL A 17 -15.95 -4.74 -7.12
N ALA A 18 -17.21 -4.36 -6.93
CA ALA A 18 -17.60 -3.37 -5.96
C ALA A 18 -17.02 -3.80 -4.62
N ILE A 19 -15.87 -3.25 -4.27
CA ILE A 19 -15.35 -3.30 -2.92
C ILE A 19 -16.44 -2.55 -2.13
N PRO A 20 -17.16 -3.20 -1.19
CA PRO A 20 -18.06 -2.47 -0.31
C PRO A 20 -17.24 -1.32 0.27
N SER A 21 -17.72 -0.09 0.08
CA SER A 21 -16.91 1.08 0.36
C SER A 21 -16.40 0.97 1.80
N ALA A 22 -15.09 1.14 2.00
CA ALA A 22 -14.51 1.04 3.35
C ALA A 22 -15.25 1.95 4.34
N GLY A 23 -15.84 3.06 3.84
CA GLY A 23 -16.69 3.97 4.60
C GLY A 23 -17.97 3.34 5.17
N ASP A 24 -18.59 2.36 4.52
CA ASP A 24 -19.81 1.71 5.04
C ASP A 24 -19.49 0.76 6.21
N ALA A 25 -18.35 0.06 6.14
CA ALA A 25 -17.87 -0.79 7.23
C ALA A 25 -17.32 0.04 8.41
N GLU A 26 -16.64 1.15 8.11
CA GLU A 26 -16.13 2.09 9.12
C GLU A 26 -17.26 2.83 9.84
N THR A 27 -18.34 3.20 9.14
CA THR A 27 -19.51 3.84 9.77
C THR A 27 -20.35 2.86 10.58
N ALA A 28 -20.47 1.60 10.15
CA ALA A 28 -21.08 0.55 10.96
C ALA A 28 -20.26 0.25 12.22
N PHE A 29 -18.93 0.25 12.11
CA PHE A 29 -18.02 0.14 13.26
C PHE A 29 -18.13 1.35 14.19
N ALA A 30 -18.20 2.57 13.64
CA ALA A 30 -18.43 3.78 14.43
C ALA A 30 -19.79 3.71 15.16
N GLY A 31 -20.85 3.16 14.54
CA GLY A 31 -22.13 2.91 15.18
C GLY A 31 -22.04 1.91 16.35
N LEU A 32 -21.27 0.84 16.20
CA LEU A 32 -21.02 -0.15 17.25
C LEU A 32 -20.14 0.42 18.39
N ALA A 33 -19.19 1.30 18.05
CA ALA A 33 -18.31 1.98 18.99
C ALA A 33 -18.99 3.13 19.74
N THR A 34 -20.03 3.75 19.17
CA THR A 34 -20.76 4.90 19.73
C THR A 34 -22.05 4.55 20.46
N HIS A 35 -22.33 3.26 20.72
CA HIS A 35 -23.25 2.88 21.79
C HIS A 35 -22.64 3.32 23.13
N GLU A 36 -22.74 4.61 23.42
CA GLU A 36 -22.37 5.27 24.65
C GLU A 36 -23.58 5.31 25.59
N SER A 37 -23.29 5.33 26.89
CA SER A 37 -24.18 5.64 28.03
C SER A 37 -24.97 4.51 28.71
N GLY A 38 -24.44 3.29 28.75
CA GLY A 38 -24.89 2.26 29.71
C GLY A 38 -23.81 1.32 30.29
N ASP A 39 -22.61 1.30 29.67
CA ASP A 39 -21.71 0.13 29.71
C ASP A 39 -20.41 0.31 30.51
N THR A 40 -20.13 1.49 31.06
CA THR A 40 -19.07 1.57 32.07
C THR A 40 -19.67 1.05 33.36
N VAL A 41 -19.29 -0.15 33.82
CA VAL A 41 -19.39 -0.44 35.25
C VAL A 41 -18.46 0.58 35.90
N PRO A 42 -18.97 1.65 36.51
CA PRO A 42 -18.09 2.67 37.05
C PRO A 42 -17.38 2.00 38.22
N PHE A 43 -16.06 1.83 38.10
CA PHE A 43 -15.28 1.36 39.23
C PHE A 43 -15.51 2.33 40.37
N TYR A 44 -15.95 1.80 41.51
CA TYR A 44 -16.06 2.61 42.70
C TYR A 44 -14.65 3.03 43.15
N GLU A 45 -14.50 4.19 43.79
CA GLU A 45 -13.18 4.69 44.22
C GLU A 45 -12.42 3.67 45.09
N ILE A 46 -13.14 2.84 45.86
CA ILE A 46 -12.51 1.75 46.64
C ILE A 46 -11.97 0.65 45.73
N GLU A 47 -12.65 0.30 44.64
CA GLU A 47 -12.17 -0.75 43.72
C GLU A 47 -10.87 -0.33 43.06
N GLY A 48 -10.75 0.94 42.67
CA GLY A 48 -9.49 1.51 42.18
C GLY A 48 -8.36 1.46 43.22
N GLN A 49 -8.67 1.76 44.49
CA GLN A 49 -7.69 1.64 45.58
C GLN A 49 -7.28 0.18 45.84
N VAL A 50 -8.22 -0.75 45.78
CA VAL A 50 -7.96 -2.19 45.96
C VAL A 50 -7.05 -2.72 44.85
N LEU A 51 -7.28 -2.31 43.60
CA LEU A 51 -6.41 -2.68 42.48
C LEU A 51 -5.00 -2.10 42.64
N ALA A 52 -4.88 -0.83 43.02
CA ALA A 52 -3.57 -0.24 43.29
C ALA A 52 -2.81 -0.94 44.44
N LEU A 53 -3.53 -1.35 45.49
CA LEU A 53 -2.95 -2.16 46.57
C LEU A 53 -2.55 -3.56 46.11
N TRP A 54 -3.32 -4.17 45.20
CA TRP A 54 -3.00 -5.46 44.61
C TRP A 54 -1.73 -5.40 43.76
N ASP A 55 -1.57 -4.35 42.95
CA ASP A 55 -0.35 -4.10 42.18
C ASP A 55 0.87 -3.96 43.10
N GLN A 56 0.75 -3.13 44.14
CA GLN A 56 1.82 -2.96 45.15
C GLN A 56 2.15 -4.27 45.87
N LEU A 57 1.14 -5.06 46.22
CA LEU A 57 1.32 -6.34 46.89
C LEU A 57 1.98 -7.39 45.98
N ASN A 58 1.71 -7.35 44.68
CA ASN A 58 2.38 -8.23 43.72
C ASN A 58 3.84 -7.85 43.52
N GLU A 59 4.16 -6.56 43.51
CA GLU A 59 5.54 -6.09 43.45
C GLU A 59 6.32 -6.54 44.71
N LEU A 60 5.75 -6.34 45.90
CA LEU A 60 6.38 -6.79 47.15
C LEU A 60 6.56 -8.32 47.20
N LYS A 61 5.63 -9.09 46.65
CA LYS A 61 5.76 -10.55 46.55
C LYS A 61 6.83 -10.98 45.55
N LEU A 62 7.02 -10.24 44.46
CA LEU A 62 8.12 -10.44 43.52
C LEU A 62 9.45 -10.17 44.24
N GLU A 63 9.57 -9.03 44.92
CA GLU A 63 10.76 -8.67 45.71
C GLU A 63 11.07 -9.75 46.76
N GLN A 64 10.06 -10.24 47.47
CA GLN A 64 10.22 -11.33 48.42
C GLN A 64 10.70 -12.63 47.76
N ALA A 65 10.15 -13.00 46.61
CA ALA A 65 10.56 -14.20 45.87
C ALA A 65 12.02 -14.10 45.39
N LEU A 66 12.44 -12.91 44.93
CA LEU A 66 13.81 -12.64 44.52
C LEU A 66 14.79 -12.68 45.70
N LEU A 67 14.39 -12.19 46.87
CA LEU A 67 15.23 -12.26 48.08
C LEU A 67 15.34 -13.69 48.63
N GLN A 68 14.30 -14.51 48.48
CA GLN A 68 14.29 -15.89 48.99
C GLN A 68 15.06 -16.87 48.11
N ALA A 69 15.12 -16.65 46.78
CA ALA A 69 15.84 -17.51 45.84
C ALA A 69 17.33 -17.74 46.19
N PRO A 70 18.17 -16.72 46.46
CA PRO A 70 19.56 -16.93 46.83
C PRO A 70 19.73 -17.51 48.25
N LEU A 71 18.76 -17.31 49.15
CA LEU A 71 18.80 -17.84 50.52
C LEU A 71 18.57 -19.35 50.58
N THR A 72 17.70 -19.89 49.73
CA THR A 72 17.46 -21.34 49.64
C THR A 72 18.66 -22.10 49.09
N SER A 73 19.48 -21.46 48.27
CA SER A 73 20.61 -22.12 47.59
C SER A 73 21.97 -21.84 48.24
N SER A 74 22.17 -20.67 48.86
CA SER A 74 23.36 -20.39 49.68
C SER A 74 23.41 -21.16 51.01
N SER A 75 22.30 -21.75 51.44
CA SER A 75 22.26 -22.65 52.60
C SER A 75 22.86 -24.03 52.33
N GLY A 76 23.23 -24.35 51.07
CA GLY A 76 23.76 -25.64 50.65
C GLY A 76 25.30 -25.75 50.60
N GLU A 77 26.03 -24.73 50.18
CA GLU A 77 27.47 -24.87 49.89
C GLU A 77 28.26 -23.59 50.21
N GLN A 78 28.84 -23.52 51.42
CA GLN A 78 29.96 -22.62 51.71
C GLN A 78 31.27 -23.37 51.40
N SER A 79 31.84 -23.13 50.22
CA SER A 79 33.23 -23.53 49.92
C SER A 79 34.02 -22.33 49.41
N ASN A 80 34.92 -21.86 50.27
CA ASN A 80 35.88 -20.80 50.01
C ASN A 80 36.78 -21.12 48.80
N THR A 81 36.75 -20.32 47.73
CA THR A 81 37.94 -19.97 46.89
C THR A 81 37.57 -18.92 45.84
N GLY A 82 38.35 -17.84 45.73
CA GLY A 82 38.04 -16.63 44.95
C GLY A 82 37.84 -16.80 43.43
N GLU A 83 38.13 -17.98 42.87
CA GLU A 83 37.94 -18.30 41.45
C GLU A 83 36.57 -18.96 41.16
N GLY A 84 35.88 -19.46 42.19
CA GLY A 84 34.50 -19.98 42.11
C GLY A 84 33.44 -18.88 42.01
N THR A 85 33.79 -17.65 42.39
CA THR A 85 32.85 -16.53 42.55
C THR A 85 32.15 -16.12 41.25
N GLU A 86 32.81 -16.20 40.08
CA GLU A 86 32.17 -15.84 38.81
C GLU A 86 31.21 -16.93 38.31
N LEU A 87 31.54 -18.19 38.53
CA LEU A 87 30.65 -19.31 38.19
C LEU A 87 29.46 -19.37 39.15
N GLU A 88 29.69 -19.12 40.44
CA GLU A 88 28.65 -18.98 41.47
C GLU A 88 27.75 -17.78 41.20
N LEU A 89 28.31 -16.65 40.75
CA LEU A 89 27.53 -15.47 40.38
C LEU A 89 26.66 -15.73 39.14
N LYS A 90 27.20 -16.42 38.13
CA LYS A 90 26.41 -16.85 36.95
C LYS A 90 25.35 -17.90 37.32
N ALA A 91 25.60 -18.74 38.30
CA ALA A 91 24.62 -19.70 38.81
C ALA A 91 23.49 -18.99 39.58
N ALA A 92 23.84 -18.06 40.48
CA ALA A 92 22.90 -17.24 41.22
C ALA A 92 22.07 -16.31 40.30
N GLU A 93 22.67 -15.77 39.24
CA GLU A 93 21.96 -14.98 38.23
C GLU A 93 20.90 -15.83 37.50
N ARG A 94 21.27 -17.02 37.04
CA ARG A 94 20.33 -17.94 36.39
C ARG A 94 19.20 -18.34 37.33
N GLU A 95 19.52 -18.66 38.58
CA GLU A 95 18.54 -19.02 39.58
C GLU A 95 17.57 -17.86 39.89
N CYS A 96 18.09 -16.63 39.99
CA CYS A 96 17.28 -15.43 40.16
C CYS A 96 16.32 -15.23 38.97
N LEU A 97 16.80 -15.42 37.74
CA LEU A 97 15.98 -15.36 36.54
C LEU A 97 14.93 -16.48 36.50
N ASP A 98 15.28 -17.70 36.94
CA ASP A 98 14.36 -18.83 37.01
C ASP A 98 13.25 -18.59 38.06
N ALA A 99 13.62 -18.08 39.24
CA ALA A 99 12.65 -17.71 40.28
C ALA A 99 11.72 -16.58 39.81
N ARG A 100 12.24 -15.59 39.09
CA ARG A 100 11.45 -14.51 38.49
C ARG A 100 10.48 -15.06 37.45
N ALA A 101 10.96 -15.88 36.52
CA ALA A 101 10.15 -16.49 35.47
C ALA A 101 9.04 -17.36 36.09
N ALA A 102 9.35 -18.17 37.10
CA ALA A 102 8.39 -19.00 37.81
C ALA A 102 7.31 -18.16 38.53
N TYR A 103 7.70 -17.07 39.17
CA TYR A 103 6.75 -16.15 39.82
C TYR A 103 5.82 -15.49 38.80
N MET A 104 6.39 -14.93 37.72
CA MET A 104 5.62 -14.27 36.65
C MET A 104 4.67 -15.25 35.98
N LEU A 105 5.10 -16.49 35.71
CA LEU A 105 4.23 -17.52 35.13
C LEU A 105 3.07 -17.85 36.07
N ARG A 106 3.34 -18.04 37.37
CA ARG A 106 2.28 -18.30 38.36
C ARG A 106 1.30 -17.13 38.44
N GLN A 107 1.80 -15.89 38.42
CA GLN A 107 0.95 -14.70 38.44
C GLN A 107 0.08 -14.63 37.18
N SER A 108 0.67 -14.83 35.99
CA SER A 108 -0.05 -14.90 34.72
C SER A 108 -1.17 -15.95 34.77
N VAL A 109 -0.87 -17.16 35.25
CA VAL A 109 -1.88 -18.22 35.36
C VAL A 109 -3.02 -17.84 36.32
N VAL A 110 -2.70 -17.20 37.45
CA VAL A 110 -3.72 -16.75 38.41
C VAL A 110 -4.58 -15.64 37.79
N GLU A 111 -3.96 -14.68 37.11
CA GLU A 111 -4.65 -13.59 36.41
C GLU A 111 -5.57 -14.14 35.29
N ASP A 112 -5.06 -15.06 34.47
CA ASP A 112 -5.82 -15.71 33.41
C ASP A 112 -7.05 -16.45 33.97
N VAL A 113 -6.91 -17.15 35.11
CA VAL A 113 -8.03 -17.83 35.77
C VAL A 113 -9.04 -16.81 36.32
N LEU A 114 -8.56 -15.74 36.95
CA LEU A 114 -9.41 -14.68 37.51
C LEU A 114 -10.19 -13.91 36.42
N ILE A 115 -9.65 -13.80 35.22
CA ILE A 115 -10.31 -13.15 34.07
C ILE A 115 -11.22 -14.15 33.33
N ALA A 116 -10.76 -15.37 33.10
CA ALA A 116 -11.48 -16.35 32.28
C ALA A 116 -12.74 -16.91 32.96
N ASP A 117 -12.70 -17.20 34.27
CA ASP A 117 -13.84 -17.75 35.01
C ASP A 117 -15.10 -16.85 34.96
N PRO A 118 -15.03 -15.53 35.24
CA PRO A 118 -16.19 -14.66 35.12
C PRO A 118 -16.67 -14.50 33.67
N ILE A 119 -15.77 -14.53 32.67
CA ILE A 119 -16.16 -14.51 31.24
C ILE A 119 -16.94 -15.77 30.87
N LEU A 120 -16.44 -16.96 31.25
CA LEU A 120 -17.13 -18.23 30.97
C LEU A 120 -18.49 -18.29 31.66
N LYS A 121 -18.60 -17.83 32.91
CA LYS A 121 -19.87 -17.76 33.63
C LYS A 121 -20.84 -16.74 33.03
N ALA A 122 -20.33 -15.60 32.58
CA ALA A 122 -21.13 -14.57 31.90
C ALA A 122 -21.72 -15.10 30.59
N VAL A 123 -20.90 -15.74 29.74
CA VAL A 123 -21.32 -16.30 28.45
C VAL A 123 -22.28 -17.48 28.63
N HIS A 124 -22.03 -18.37 29.58
CA HIS A 124 -22.86 -19.55 29.77
C HIS A 124 -24.10 -19.31 30.62
N SER A 125 -24.27 -18.12 31.20
CA SER A 125 -25.45 -17.70 31.98
C SER A 125 -25.89 -18.73 33.04
N GLY A 126 -24.95 -19.50 33.56
CA GLY A 126 -25.24 -20.64 34.43
C GLY A 126 -25.99 -20.21 35.70
N ALA A 127 -26.77 -21.13 36.29
CA ALA A 127 -27.47 -20.89 37.55
C ALA A 127 -26.53 -20.46 38.71
N ASN A 128 -25.23 -20.70 38.57
CA ASN A 128 -24.19 -20.33 39.53
C ASN A 128 -23.53 -18.96 39.25
N ALA A 129 -23.93 -18.25 38.19
CA ALA A 129 -23.35 -16.95 37.85
C ALA A 129 -23.87 -15.84 38.79
N THR A 130 -22.96 -15.03 39.31
CA THR A 130 -23.30 -13.88 40.15
C THR A 130 -24.00 -12.79 39.30
N PRO A 131 -24.82 -11.92 39.90
CA PRO A 131 -25.48 -10.84 39.15
C PRO A 131 -24.48 -9.88 38.48
N THR A 132 -23.30 -9.70 39.08
CA THR A 132 -22.19 -8.92 38.50
C THR A 132 -21.56 -9.61 37.30
N GLU A 133 -21.36 -10.94 37.34
CA GLU A 133 -20.88 -11.71 36.18
C GLU A 133 -21.88 -11.67 35.03
N ARG A 134 -23.19 -11.76 35.30
CA ARG A 134 -24.23 -11.68 34.26
C ARG A 134 -24.26 -10.30 33.59
N ALA A 135 -23.94 -9.23 34.32
CA ALA A 135 -23.84 -7.88 33.78
C ALA A 135 -22.66 -7.70 32.79
N LEU A 136 -21.68 -8.62 32.77
CA LEU A 136 -20.57 -8.58 31.81
C LEU A 136 -20.95 -9.05 30.41
N HIS A 137 -22.07 -9.77 30.26
CA HIS A 137 -22.49 -10.34 28.97
C HIS A 137 -22.57 -9.31 27.82
N PRO A 138 -23.25 -8.15 27.94
CA PRO A 138 -23.29 -7.16 26.86
C PRO A 138 -21.90 -6.60 26.50
N LEU A 139 -21.00 -6.49 27.47
CA LEU A 139 -19.63 -6.03 27.25
C LEU A 139 -18.81 -7.06 26.47
N ILE A 140 -19.02 -8.34 26.75
CA ILE A 140 -18.38 -9.46 26.04
C ILE A 140 -18.88 -9.51 24.59
N ASP A 141 -20.18 -9.42 24.36
CA ASP A 141 -20.76 -9.42 23.01
C ASP A 141 -20.21 -8.25 22.17
N ARG A 142 -20.09 -7.06 22.78
CA ARG A 142 -19.49 -5.90 22.13
C ARG A 142 -18.01 -6.10 21.85
N ARG A 143 -17.24 -6.61 22.81
CA ARG A 143 -15.82 -6.95 22.61
C ARG A 143 -15.67 -7.91 21.44
N ASP A 144 -16.50 -8.94 21.36
CA ASP A 144 -16.42 -9.96 20.32
C ASP A 144 -16.78 -9.37 18.94
N ALA A 145 -17.82 -8.55 18.88
CA ALA A 145 -18.20 -7.84 17.65
C ALA A 145 -17.11 -6.85 17.18
N LEU A 146 -16.49 -6.09 18.10
CA LEU A 146 -15.35 -5.22 17.79
C LEU A 146 -14.12 -6.02 17.37
N SER A 147 -13.87 -7.17 17.98
CA SER A 147 -12.75 -8.05 17.64
C SER A 147 -12.91 -8.61 16.23
N ILE A 148 -14.11 -9.08 15.87
CA ILE A 148 -14.43 -9.52 14.51
C ILE A 148 -14.21 -8.38 13.52
N ALA A 149 -14.76 -7.20 13.80
CA ALA A 149 -14.59 -6.04 12.92
C ALA A 149 -13.11 -5.65 12.75
N HIS A 150 -12.33 -5.65 13.83
CA HIS A 150 -10.90 -5.39 13.79
C HIS A 150 -10.14 -6.43 12.96
N THR A 151 -10.44 -7.73 13.13
CA THR A 151 -9.81 -8.78 12.30
C THR A 151 -10.15 -8.64 10.81
N ASN A 152 -11.39 -8.24 10.49
CA ASN A 152 -11.80 -7.97 9.12
C ASN A 152 -11.04 -6.77 8.54
N MET A 153 -10.92 -5.67 9.27
CA MET A 153 -10.15 -4.50 8.84
C MET A 153 -8.66 -4.84 8.67
N ALA A 154 -8.07 -5.57 9.62
CA ALA A 154 -6.68 -6.01 9.54
C ALA A 154 -6.45 -6.91 8.31
N SER A 155 -7.38 -7.83 8.02
CA SER A 155 -7.30 -8.68 6.82
C SER A 155 -7.43 -7.88 5.52
N SER A 156 -8.32 -6.88 5.49
CA SER A 156 -8.50 -5.97 4.35
C SER A 156 -7.23 -5.15 4.11
N LEU A 157 -6.67 -4.56 5.17
CA LEU A 157 -5.41 -3.82 5.13
C LEU A 157 -4.29 -4.71 4.60
N GLN A 158 -4.15 -5.93 5.12
CA GLN A 158 -3.14 -6.88 4.67
C GLN A 158 -3.30 -7.21 3.18
N SER A 159 -4.53 -7.39 2.71
CA SER A 159 -4.80 -7.64 1.28
C SER A 159 -4.44 -6.43 0.40
N LEU A 160 -4.68 -5.21 0.88
CA LEU A 160 -4.32 -3.98 0.18
C LEU A 160 -2.80 -3.84 0.08
N LEU A 161 -2.07 -4.09 1.18
CA LEU A 161 -0.61 -4.09 1.18
C LEU A 161 -0.01 -5.13 0.23
N GLN A 162 -0.61 -6.32 0.17
CA GLN A 162 -0.20 -7.35 -0.80
C GLN A 162 -0.45 -6.91 -2.25
N ARG A 163 -1.58 -6.26 -2.52
CA ARG A 163 -1.89 -5.73 -3.86
C ARG A 163 -0.97 -4.58 -4.25
N THR A 164 -0.67 -3.66 -3.35
CA THR A 164 0.22 -2.53 -3.63
C THR A 164 1.65 -3.02 -3.86
N SER A 165 2.15 -3.93 -3.01
CA SER A 165 3.49 -4.51 -3.21
C SER A 165 3.59 -5.31 -4.51
N ALA A 166 2.56 -6.09 -4.88
CA ALA A 166 2.52 -6.77 -6.17
C ALA A 166 2.56 -5.78 -7.36
N ALA A 167 1.75 -4.71 -7.29
CA ALA A 167 1.72 -3.67 -8.31
C ALA A 167 3.06 -2.92 -8.42
N GLU A 168 3.74 -2.66 -7.30
CA GLU A 168 5.08 -2.05 -7.28
C GLU A 168 6.12 -2.94 -7.97
N VAL A 169 6.09 -4.25 -7.72
CA VAL A 169 6.98 -5.21 -8.39
C VAL A 169 6.73 -5.23 -9.89
N GLU A 170 5.47 -5.22 -10.33
CA GLU A 170 5.12 -5.15 -11.75
C GLU A 170 5.55 -3.83 -12.40
N LEU A 171 5.41 -2.71 -11.68
CA LEU A 171 5.90 -1.40 -12.13
C LEU A 171 7.41 -1.41 -12.34
N LEU A 172 8.17 -1.95 -11.37
CA LEU A 172 9.62 -2.07 -11.51
C LEU A 172 10.01 -2.96 -12.70
N ARG A 173 9.31 -4.08 -12.89
CA ARG A 173 9.53 -4.98 -14.02
C ARG A 173 9.26 -4.29 -15.36
N THR A 174 8.16 -3.57 -15.49
CA THR A 174 7.81 -2.85 -16.73
C THR A 174 8.74 -1.67 -16.98
N MET A 175 9.18 -0.94 -15.95
CA MET A 175 10.21 0.09 -16.07
C MET A 175 11.54 -0.47 -16.59
N GLN A 176 11.96 -1.64 -16.10
CA GLN A 176 13.16 -2.31 -16.61
C GLN A 176 13.01 -2.70 -18.09
N GLN A 177 11.86 -3.24 -18.48
CA GLN A 177 11.56 -3.57 -19.88
C GLN A 177 11.54 -2.34 -20.78
N ASN A 178 10.89 -1.26 -20.35
CA ASN A 178 10.87 0.01 -21.08
C ASN A 178 12.28 0.59 -21.22
N ARG A 179 13.13 0.46 -20.20
CA ARG A 179 14.55 0.85 -20.28
C ARG A 179 15.33 -0.01 -21.28
N ALA A 180 15.07 -1.31 -21.35
CA ALA A 180 15.71 -2.18 -22.34
C ALA A 180 15.23 -1.87 -23.77
N LEU A 181 13.94 -1.61 -23.96
CA LEU A 181 13.38 -1.25 -25.26
C LEU A 181 13.87 0.13 -25.72
N THR A 182 13.95 1.12 -24.83
CA THR A 182 14.48 2.44 -25.19
C THR A 182 15.97 2.39 -25.54
N THR A 183 16.78 1.59 -24.84
CA THR A 183 18.20 1.42 -25.22
C THR A 183 18.36 0.72 -26.57
N THR A 184 17.54 -0.29 -26.88
CA THR A 184 17.55 -0.94 -28.21
C THR A 184 17.06 0.00 -29.30
N LEU A 185 16.01 0.79 -29.08
CA LEU A 185 15.53 1.82 -30.01
C LEU A 185 16.59 2.89 -30.28
N LEU A 186 17.27 3.39 -29.24
CA LEU A 186 18.39 4.33 -29.41
C LEU A 186 19.53 3.69 -30.21
N GLY A 187 19.85 2.42 -29.94
CA GLY A 187 20.82 1.64 -30.70
C GLY A 187 20.44 1.44 -32.17
N LEU A 188 19.17 1.21 -32.47
CA LEU A 188 18.66 1.08 -33.84
C LEU A 188 18.61 2.44 -34.55
N SER A 189 18.15 3.50 -33.88
CA SER A 189 18.11 4.85 -34.46
C SER A 189 19.50 5.38 -34.77
N SER A 190 20.49 5.11 -33.92
CA SER A 190 21.89 5.47 -34.16
C SER A 190 22.49 4.68 -35.32
N LYS A 191 22.20 3.38 -35.45
CA LYS A 191 22.56 2.57 -36.62
C LYS A 191 21.91 3.09 -37.90
N MET A 192 20.61 3.42 -37.86
CA MET A 192 19.88 3.99 -38.99
C MET A 192 20.44 5.35 -39.39
N GLN A 193 20.76 6.20 -38.41
CA GLN A 193 21.38 7.50 -38.65
C GLN A 193 22.80 7.36 -39.22
N ALA A 194 23.59 6.40 -38.74
CA ALA A 194 24.90 6.08 -39.30
C ALA A 194 24.79 5.57 -40.74
N GLN A 195 23.84 4.67 -41.04
CA GLN A 195 23.57 4.20 -42.41
C GLN A 195 23.09 5.34 -43.32
N ARG A 196 22.19 6.20 -42.84
CA ARG A 196 21.74 7.38 -43.58
C ARG A 196 22.89 8.35 -43.82
N GLY A 197 23.77 8.55 -42.84
CA GLY A 197 24.99 9.34 -42.96
C GLY A 197 25.99 8.76 -43.98
N GLN A 198 26.15 7.43 -44.00
CA GLN A 198 26.99 6.73 -44.98
C GLN A 198 26.38 6.76 -46.40
N ALA A 199 25.08 6.54 -46.56
CA ALA A 199 24.38 6.68 -47.84
C ALA A 199 24.41 8.15 -48.35
N MET A 200 24.42 9.12 -47.43
CA MET A 200 24.65 10.53 -47.74
C MET A 200 26.14 10.86 -47.92
N ALA A 201 27.09 9.99 -47.57
CA ALA A 201 28.52 10.25 -47.78
C ALA A 201 28.90 10.12 -49.26
N ASP A 202 28.14 9.35 -50.04
CA ASP A 202 28.32 9.23 -51.48
C ASP A 202 28.04 10.57 -52.20
N PRO A 203 29.06 11.20 -52.81
CA PRO A 203 28.94 12.54 -53.39
C PRO A 203 27.95 12.59 -54.57
N ARG A 204 27.77 11.47 -55.27
CA ARG A 204 26.82 11.34 -56.38
C ARG A 204 25.36 11.37 -55.91
N LEU A 205 25.06 10.69 -54.82
CA LEU A 205 23.71 10.65 -54.23
C LEU A 205 23.33 12.01 -53.63
N LYS A 206 24.28 12.71 -52.99
CA LYS A 206 24.08 14.09 -52.52
C LYS A 206 23.65 15.04 -53.64
N MET A 207 24.38 15.02 -54.75
CA MET A 207 24.09 15.90 -55.89
C MET A 207 22.72 15.61 -56.51
N GLN A 208 22.33 14.33 -56.62
CA GLN A 208 20.99 13.94 -57.09
C GLN A 208 19.88 14.39 -56.13
N ILE A 209 20.08 14.28 -54.82
CA ILE A 209 19.11 14.72 -53.82
C ILE A 209 18.95 16.25 -53.85
N GLU A 210 20.04 17.02 -53.96
CA GLU A 210 19.95 18.47 -54.10
C GLU A 210 19.25 18.90 -55.39
N GLN A 211 19.52 18.22 -56.50
CA GLN A 211 18.85 18.48 -57.77
C GLN A 211 17.34 18.22 -57.67
N VAL A 212 16.93 17.08 -57.10
CA VAL A 212 15.51 16.76 -56.89
C VAL A 212 14.85 17.75 -55.91
N ARG A 213 15.56 18.23 -54.89
CA ARG A 213 15.06 19.29 -53.98
C ARG A 213 14.88 20.62 -54.69
N ALA A 214 15.82 21.00 -55.56
CA ALA A 214 15.70 22.21 -56.36
C ALA A 214 14.49 22.12 -57.30
N ASP A 215 14.33 20.99 -57.99
CA ASP A 215 13.23 20.75 -58.93
C ASP A 215 11.86 20.72 -58.23
N THR A 216 11.76 20.06 -57.07
CA THR A 216 10.52 20.03 -56.28
C THR A 216 10.18 21.41 -55.70
N ASN A 217 11.17 22.21 -55.29
CA ASN A 217 10.93 23.59 -54.85
C ASN A 217 10.45 24.48 -56.00
N ILE A 218 11.00 24.30 -57.21
CA ILE A 218 10.53 25.00 -58.40
C ILE A 218 9.10 24.56 -58.73
N ALA A 219 8.81 23.26 -58.66
CA ALA A 219 7.47 22.72 -58.89
C ALA A 219 6.45 23.21 -57.85
N LYS A 220 6.81 23.24 -56.56
CA LYS A 220 5.97 23.80 -55.49
C LYS A 220 5.68 25.28 -55.70
N LYS A 221 6.69 26.07 -56.07
CA LYS A 221 6.51 27.49 -56.41
C LYS A 221 5.57 27.67 -57.60
N ARG A 222 5.74 26.87 -58.66
CA ARG A 222 4.85 26.88 -59.83
C ARG A 222 3.43 26.47 -59.48
N TRP A 223 3.27 25.43 -58.67
CA TRP A 223 1.95 24.97 -58.21
C TRP A 223 1.27 26.03 -57.36
N ARG A 224 1.98 26.71 -56.46
CA ARG A 224 1.42 27.81 -55.66
C ARG A 224 0.95 28.97 -56.54
N ILE A 225 1.73 29.34 -57.55
CA ILE A 225 1.33 30.38 -58.52
C ILE A 225 0.11 29.91 -59.32
N MET A 226 0.08 28.66 -59.77
CA MET A 226 -1.08 28.13 -60.49
C MET A 226 -2.33 28.08 -59.60
N LYS A 227 -2.18 27.66 -58.33
CA LYS A 227 -3.25 27.63 -57.33
C LYS A 227 -3.81 29.04 -57.10
N SER A 228 -2.95 30.05 -56.90
CA SER A 228 -3.40 31.43 -56.70
C SER A 228 -4.10 32.02 -57.91
N VAL A 229 -3.63 31.72 -59.14
CA VAL A 229 -4.29 32.14 -60.37
C VAL A 229 -5.67 31.48 -60.51
N VAL A 230 -5.77 30.16 -60.26
CA VAL A 230 -7.05 29.44 -60.33
C VAL A 230 -8.03 29.96 -59.27
N ALA A 231 -7.57 30.20 -58.04
CA ALA A 231 -8.39 30.78 -56.98
C ALA A 231 -8.90 32.19 -57.36
N ALA A 232 -8.04 33.04 -57.93
CA ALA A 232 -8.44 34.37 -58.40
C ALA A 232 -9.46 34.32 -59.55
N VAL A 233 -9.32 33.37 -60.49
CA VAL A 233 -10.28 33.17 -61.58
C VAL A 233 -11.63 32.68 -61.04
N ILE A 234 -11.64 31.73 -60.11
CA ILE A 234 -12.87 31.21 -59.51
C ILE A 234 -13.58 32.34 -58.75
N ALA A 235 -12.86 33.10 -57.90
CA ALA A 235 -13.42 34.23 -57.17
C ALA A 235 -13.93 35.37 -58.09
N GLY A 236 -13.25 35.63 -59.21
CA GLY A 236 -13.63 36.65 -60.18
C GLY A 236 -14.73 36.24 -61.17
N SER A 237 -14.96 34.93 -61.35
CA SER A 237 -15.92 34.40 -62.34
C SER A 237 -17.39 34.47 -61.93
N GLY A 238 -17.68 34.83 -60.66
CA GLY A 238 -19.04 34.88 -60.14
C GLY A 238 -19.67 33.50 -59.88
N VAL A 239 -18.88 32.43 -59.93
CA VAL A 239 -19.29 31.08 -59.49
C VAL A 239 -19.46 31.09 -57.97
N ASP A 240 -20.54 30.50 -57.45
CA ASP A 240 -20.84 30.44 -56.02
C ASP A 240 -19.95 29.40 -55.31
N TRP A 241 -18.68 29.76 -55.14
CA TRP A 241 -17.63 28.92 -54.57
C TRP A 241 -17.76 28.71 -53.05
N ALA A 242 -18.55 29.54 -52.36
CA ALA A 242 -18.72 29.48 -50.91
C ALA A 242 -19.56 28.27 -50.44
N HIS A 243 -20.47 27.78 -51.31
CA HIS A 243 -21.35 26.65 -51.01
C HIS A 243 -20.75 25.28 -51.36
N SER A 244 -19.66 25.24 -52.14
CA SER A 244 -18.96 24.00 -52.48
C SER A 244 -17.72 23.84 -51.62
N ASP A 245 -17.70 22.83 -50.75
CA ASP A 245 -16.60 22.60 -49.80
C ASP A 245 -15.23 22.49 -50.49
N THR A 246 -15.20 21.88 -51.67
CA THR A 246 -13.99 21.71 -52.51
C THR A 246 -13.47 23.02 -53.12
N LEU A 247 -14.35 23.97 -53.45
CA LEU A 247 -13.96 25.27 -54.01
C LEU A 247 -13.61 26.25 -52.91
N ARG A 248 -14.31 26.14 -51.78
CA ARG A 248 -14.03 26.87 -50.55
C ARG A 248 -12.62 26.56 -50.06
N ASP A 249 -12.22 25.30 -50.00
CA ASP A 249 -10.86 24.88 -49.63
C ASP A 249 -9.79 25.36 -50.63
N LEU A 250 -10.08 25.28 -51.93
CA LEU A 250 -9.18 25.74 -52.97
C LEU A 250 -8.92 27.26 -52.95
N VAL A 251 -9.92 28.06 -52.56
CA VAL A 251 -9.88 29.53 -52.54
C VAL A 251 -9.45 30.10 -51.19
N LEU A 252 -9.89 29.52 -50.07
CA LEU A 252 -9.62 30.03 -48.73
C LEU A 252 -8.27 29.60 -48.15
N ASP A 253 -7.50 28.79 -48.88
CA ASP A 253 -6.12 28.41 -48.56
C ASP A 253 -5.96 28.19 -47.05
N SER A 254 -6.53 27.12 -46.50
CA SER A 254 -6.29 26.79 -45.08
C SER A 254 -4.79 26.61 -44.88
N GLU A 255 -4.18 27.58 -44.21
CA GLU A 255 -2.74 27.69 -43.93
C GLU A 255 -2.22 26.58 -42.97
N ASP A 256 -2.73 25.35 -43.06
CA ASP A 256 -2.34 24.23 -42.20
C ASP A 256 -1.24 23.33 -42.82
N ASP A 257 -0.77 23.63 -44.03
CA ASP A 257 0.32 22.88 -44.70
C ASP A 257 1.65 23.66 -44.73
N ALA A 258 1.93 24.44 -43.68
CA ALA A 258 3.19 25.17 -43.50
C ALA A 258 3.92 24.74 -42.22
N ASP A 259 4.37 23.48 -42.20
CA ASP A 259 5.55 23.01 -41.44
C ASP A 259 6.31 21.94 -42.24
#